data_AF-A0A494XNS2-F1
#
_entry.id   AF-A0A494XNS2-F1
#
_cell.length_a   1.000
_cell.length_b   1.000
_cell.length_c   1.000
_cell.angle_alpha   90.00
_cell.angle_beta   90.00
_cell.angle_gamma   90.00
#
_symmetry.space_group_name_H-M   'P 1'
#
loop_
_entity.id
_entity.type
_entity.pdbx_description
1 polymer ?
#
loop_
_entity_poly.entity_id
_entity_poly.type
_entity_poly.pdbx_seq_one_letter_code
_entity_poly.pdbx_strand_id
1 'polypeptide(L)'
;MGRTRDVKQEITTILAQLKRLDENFEDRMDEFSKDIQVSSAIKNKKKRILKLERLRDELSGYCTRIYQANQRAEGMYKRNSSPTKSLQELKEALERRFYNDEQEEHLKSLKECRDNSAHPNPYWIPVKFLGEAKNHLGLIKNAIQHLDSLNLTDQVSIRREVASQDSFIDRKVTSIQDIFNELNELLSVKRANE
;
A
#
# COMPACT_ATOMS: atom_id res chain seq x y z
N MET A 1 16.29 -6.48 27.89
CA MET A 1 16.79 -5.72 26.72
C MET A 1 16.17 -6.14 25.37
N GLY A 2 15.30 -7.17 25.28
CA GLY A 2 14.69 -7.61 24.00
C GLY A 2 13.61 -6.67 23.44
N ARG A 3 12.58 -6.35 24.24
CA ARG A 3 11.39 -5.58 23.81
C ARG A 3 11.68 -4.26 23.07
N THR A 4 12.69 -3.50 23.48
CA THR A 4 13.00 -2.19 22.88
C THR A 4 13.63 -2.31 21.51
N ARG A 5 14.41 -3.38 21.26
CA ARG A 5 14.99 -3.67 19.93
C ARG A 5 13.89 -4.08 18.95
N ASP A 6 12.92 -4.85 19.43
CA ASP A 6 11.79 -5.33 18.62
C ASP A 6 10.89 -4.15 18.19
N VAL A 7 10.57 -3.21 19.09
CA VAL A 7 9.78 -2.02 18.76
C VAL A 7 10.47 -1.13 17.73
N LYS A 8 11.79 -0.90 17.88
CA LYS A 8 12.55 -0.11 16.89
C LYS A 8 12.54 -0.75 15.51
N GLN A 9 12.67 -2.08 15.46
CA GLN A 9 12.62 -2.81 14.19
C GLN A 9 11.23 -2.71 13.57
N GLU A 10 10.15 -2.91 14.35
CA GLU A 10 8.77 -2.77 13.86
C GLU A 10 8.50 -1.38 13.28
N ILE A 11 8.88 -0.31 13.99
CA ILE A 11 8.74 1.07 13.49
C ILE A 11 9.55 1.26 12.20
N THR A 12 10.77 0.74 12.15
CA THR A 12 11.63 0.85 10.96
C THR A 12 11.00 0.14 9.75
N THR A 13 10.47 -1.07 9.94
CA THR A 13 9.77 -1.80 8.89
C THR A 13 8.53 -1.07 8.39
N ILE A 14 7.72 -0.51 9.29
CA ILE A 14 6.50 0.23 8.92
C ILE A 14 6.85 1.54 8.21
N LEU A 15 7.82 2.30 8.71
CA LEU A 15 8.29 3.53 8.07
C LEU A 15 8.85 3.26 6.67
N ALA A 16 9.64 2.20 6.52
CA ALA A 16 10.13 1.80 5.20
C ALA A 16 8.99 1.46 4.24
N GLN A 17 7.96 0.72 4.71
CA GLN A 17 6.78 0.43 3.90
C GLN A 17 6.02 1.70 3.50
N LEU A 18 5.82 2.64 4.43
CA LEU A 18 5.13 3.90 4.14
C LEU A 18 5.93 4.78 3.19
N LYS A 19 7.25 4.90 3.34
CA LYS A 19 8.10 5.68 2.42
C LYS A 19 8.09 5.11 1.01
N ARG A 20 8.12 3.79 0.86
CA ARG A 20 7.97 3.15 -0.45
C ARG A 20 6.61 3.43 -1.08
N LEU A 21 5.54 3.42 -0.28
CA LEU A 21 4.21 3.80 -0.76
C LEU A 21 4.15 5.27 -1.16
N ASP A 22 4.78 6.18 -0.40
CA ASP A 22 4.86 7.62 -0.72
C ASP A 22 5.64 7.87 -2.02
N GLU A 23 6.82 7.27 -2.15
CA GLU A 23 7.72 7.44 -3.29
C GLU A 23 7.13 6.95 -4.61
N ASN A 24 6.33 5.86 -4.58
CA ASN A 24 5.73 5.29 -5.79
C ASN A 24 4.26 5.66 -6.03
N PHE A 25 3.67 6.49 -5.15
CA PHE A 25 2.23 6.71 -5.16
C PHE A 25 1.75 7.32 -6.47
N GLU A 26 2.36 8.44 -6.86
CA GLU A 26 1.94 9.22 -8.04
C GLU A 26 2.11 8.42 -9.32
N ASP A 27 3.28 7.79 -9.50
CA ASP A 27 3.55 6.89 -10.63
C ASP A 27 2.50 5.78 -10.71
N ARG A 28 2.16 5.16 -9.56
CA ARG A 28 1.18 4.08 -9.54
C ARG A 28 -0.24 4.56 -9.85
N MET A 29 -0.62 5.76 -9.42
CA MET A 29 -1.92 6.35 -9.77
C MET A 29 -2.01 6.68 -11.26
N ASP A 30 -0.92 7.15 -11.86
CA ASP A 30 -0.81 7.43 -13.28
C ASP A 30 -0.90 6.14 -14.11
N GLU A 31 -0.22 5.07 -13.69
CA GLU A 31 -0.32 3.73 -14.29
C GLU A 31 -1.77 3.23 -14.27
N PHE A 32 -2.43 3.24 -13.11
CA PHE A 32 -3.82 2.83 -13.00
C PHE A 32 -4.72 3.64 -13.94
N SER A 33 -4.53 4.96 -13.99
CA SER A 33 -5.33 5.84 -14.86
C SER A 33 -5.15 5.49 -16.34
N LYS A 34 -3.91 5.26 -16.79
CA LYS A 34 -3.60 4.83 -18.17
C LYS A 34 -4.19 3.46 -18.48
N ASP A 35 -4.05 2.49 -17.58
CA ASP A 35 -4.54 1.13 -17.78
C ASP A 35 -6.07 1.07 -17.86
N ILE A 36 -6.78 1.93 -17.13
CA ILE A 36 -8.23 2.08 -17.23
C ILE A 36 -8.62 2.59 -18.62
N GLN A 37 -7.94 3.62 -19.12
CA GLN A 37 -8.20 4.19 -20.45
C GLN A 37 -7.95 3.15 -21.55
N VAL A 38 -6.80 2.47 -21.50
CA VAL A 38 -6.42 1.42 -22.46
C VAL A 38 -7.42 0.27 -22.42
N SER A 39 -7.80 -0.20 -21.22
CA SER A 39 -8.74 -1.31 -21.08
C SER A 39 -10.12 -0.94 -21.61
N SER A 40 -10.57 0.29 -21.38
CA SER A 40 -11.87 0.80 -21.85
C SER A 40 -11.96 0.85 -23.38
N ALA A 41 -10.84 1.12 -24.07
CA ALA A 41 -10.75 1.17 -25.53
C ALA A 41 -10.77 -0.21 -26.22
N ILE A 42 -10.69 -1.32 -25.47
CA ILE A 42 -10.70 -2.67 -26.04
C ILE A 42 -12.08 -3.00 -26.63
N LYS A 43 -12.13 -3.21 -27.96
CA LYS A 43 -13.36 -3.57 -28.69
C LYS A 43 -13.92 -4.93 -28.31
N ASN A 44 -13.06 -5.91 -28.02
CA ASN A 44 -13.51 -7.25 -27.64
C ASN A 44 -14.01 -7.26 -26.19
N LYS A 45 -15.32 -7.45 -26.00
CA LYS A 45 -15.98 -7.44 -24.69
C LYS A 45 -15.36 -8.40 -23.68
N LYS A 46 -15.10 -9.66 -24.06
CA LYS A 46 -14.54 -10.67 -23.15
C LYS A 46 -13.13 -10.30 -22.69
N LYS A 47 -12.27 -9.86 -23.63
CA LYS A 47 -10.91 -9.40 -23.31
C LYS A 47 -10.92 -8.14 -22.43
N ARG A 48 -11.84 -7.20 -22.70
CA ARG A 48 -12.00 -5.98 -21.91
C ARG A 48 -12.36 -6.31 -20.45
N ILE A 49 -13.38 -7.14 -20.25
CA ILE A 49 -13.83 -7.54 -18.90
C ILE A 49 -12.67 -8.17 -18.12
N LEU A 50 -11.97 -9.14 -18.71
CA LEU A 50 -10.85 -9.80 -18.04
C LEU A 50 -9.74 -8.83 -17.63
N LYS A 51 -9.45 -7.81 -18.45
CA LYS A 51 -8.45 -6.80 -18.09
C LYS A 51 -8.94 -5.90 -16.96
N LEU A 52 -10.19 -5.45 -17.00
CA LEU A 52 -10.77 -4.60 -15.95
C LEU A 52 -10.86 -5.33 -14.61
N GLU A 53 -11.15 -6.63 -14.61
CA GLU A 53 -11.14 -7.46 -13.39
C GLU A 53 -9.75 -7.54 -12.76
N ARG A 54 -8.71 -7.79 -13.57
CA ARG A 54 -7.32 -7.79 -13.08
C ARG A 54 -6.92 -6.44 -12.52
N LEU A 55 -7.29 -5.36 -13.22
CA LEU A 55 -6.98 -4.00 -12.78
C LEU A 55 -7.68 -3.65 -11.47
N ARG A 56 -8.93 -4.07 -11.30
CA ARG A 56 -9.66 -3.97 -10.03
C ARG A 56 -8.91 -4.72 -8.93
N ASP A 57 -8.50 -5.96 -9.16
CA ASP A 57 -7.82 -6.77 -8.15
C ASP A 57 -6.47 -6.17 -7.74
N GLU A 58 -5.71 -5.64 -8.70
CA GLU A 58 -4.47 -4.91 -8.43
C GLU A 58 -4.71 -3.64 -7.61
N LEU A 59 -5.74 -2.87 -7.96
CA LEU A 59 -6.11 -1.65 -7.23
C LEU A 59 -6.57 -1.97 -5.81
N SER A 60 -7.45 -2.96 -5.62
CA SER A 60 -7.86 -3.44 -4.31
C SER A 60 -6.68 -3.94 -3.47
N GLY A 61 -5.71 -4.61 -4.09
CA GLY A 61 -4.46 -5.01 -3.45
C GLY A 61 -3.61 -3.81 -3.02
N TYR A 62 -3.58 -2.74 -3.81
CA TYR A 62 -2.89 -1.49 -3.44
C TYR A 62 -3.60 -0.76 -2.29
N CYS A 63 -4.93 -0.60 -2.35
CA CYS A 63 -5.73 -0.04 -1.26
C CYS A 63 -5.51 -0.79 0.06
N THR A 64 -5.48 -2.13 -0.02
CA THR A 64 -5.23 -2.99 1.14
C THR A 64 -3.87 -2.72 1.77
N ARG A 65 -2.81 -2.58 0.96
CA ARG A 65 -1.46 -2.25 1.44
C ARG A 65 -1.42 -0.92 2.17
N ILE A 66 -2.03 0.13 1.57
CA ILE A 66 -2.12 1.46 2.19
C ILE A 66 -2.86 1.36 3.53
N TYR A 67 -4.04 0.73 3.56
CA TYR A 67 -4.84 0.58 4.76
C TYR A 67 -4.08 -0.12 5.89
N GLN A 68 -3.43 -1.25 5.59
CA GLN A 68 -2.70 -2.03 6.57
C GLN A 68 -1.48 -1.28 7.12
N ALA A 69 -0.72 -0.58 6.27
CA ALA A 69 0.42 0.21 6.71
C ALA A 69 -0.01 1.34 7.66
N ASN A 70 -1.08 2.04 7.31
CA ASN A 70 -1.68 3.12 8.10
C ASN A 70 -2.24 2.63 9.45
N GLN A 71 -2.94 1.49 9.47
CA GLN A 71 -3.44 0.87 10.72
C GLN A 71 -2.29 0.44 11.64
N ARG A 72 -1.22 -0.15 11.08
CA ARG A 72 -0.04 -0.51 11.85
C ARG A 72 0.67 0.71 12.43
N ALA A 73 0.81 1.77 11.63
CA ALA A 73 1.41 3.02 12.06
C ALA A 73 0.64 3.67 13.21
N GLU A 74 -0.69 3.77 13.09
CA GLU A 74 -1.56 4.27 14.14
C GLU A 74 -1.42 3.46 15.44
N GLY A 75 -1.46 2.12 15.33
CA GLY A 75 -1.29 1.23 16.47
C GLY A 75 0.08 1.34 17.12
N MET A 76 1.15 1.56 16.35
CA MET A 76 2.49 1.80 16.88
C MET A 76 2.60 3.15 17.57
N TYR A 77 2.06 4.20 16.97
CA TYR A 77 2.07 5.54 17.53
C TYR A 77 1.32 5.56 18.86
N LYS A 78 0.06 5.11 18.90
CA LYS A 78 -0.76 5.09 20.13
C LYS A 78 -0.09 4.35 21.29
N ARG A 79 0.65 3.27 21.00
CA ARG A 79 1.37 2.49 22.02
C ARG A 79 2.62 3.19 22.58
N ASN A 80 3.23 4.09 21.82
CA ASN A 80 4.54 4.67 22.13
C ASN A 80 4.52 6.21 22.27
N SER A 81 3.41 6.86 21.93
CA SER A 81 3.15 8.27 22.21
C SER A 81 2.79 8.41 23.69
N SER A 82 3.78 8.65 24.55
CA SER A 82 3.55 8.81 25.99
C SER A 82 2.61 9.99 26.31
N PRO A 83 1.66 9.87 27.26
CA PRO A 83 0.82 10.98 27.72
C PRO A 83 1.52 12.00 28.63
N THR A 84 2.75 11.76 29.07
CA THR A 84 3.46 12.59 30.10
C THR A 84 4.05 13.89 29.58
N LYS A 85 3.45 14.41 28.52
CA LYS A 85 3.86 15.64 27.86
C LYS A 85 3.21 16.82 28.59
N SER A 86 3.98 17.87 28.85
CA SER A 86 3.56 19.08 29.59
C SER A 86 2.21 19.62 29.10
N LEU A 87 1.48 20.46 29.84
CA LEU A 87 0.15 20.97 29.44
C LEU A 87 0.08 21.50 27.98
N GLN A 88 1.15 22.11 27.48
CA GLN A 88 1.30 22.54 26.08
C GLN A 88 1.37 21.34 25.12
N GLU A 89 2.20 20.36 25.44
CA GLU A 89 2.37 19.17 24.64
C GLU A 89 1.19 18.19 24.77
N LEU A 90 0.42 18.25 25.86
CA LEU A 90 -0.85 17.54 26.03
C LEU A 90 -1.93 18.17 25.14
N LYS A 91 -1.98 19.51 25.05
CA LYS A 91 -2.81 20.21 24.06
C LYS A 91 -2.42 19.83 22.64
N GLU A 92 -1.12 19.85 22.32
CA GLU A 92 -0.64 19.38 21.01
C GLU A 92 -0.90 17.88 20.80
N ALA A 93 -0.86 17.04 21.82
CA ALA A 93 -1.18 15.61 21.69
C ALA A 93 -2.68 15.36 21.48
N LEU A 94 -3.53 16.15 22.12
CA LEU A 94 -4.98 16.17 21.91
C LEU A 94 -5.34 16.70 20.52
N GLU A 95 -4.57 17.67 20.01
CA GLU A 95 -4.70 18.21 18.65
C GLU A 95 -4.07 17.29 17.58
N ARG A 96 -2.99 16.55 17.91
CA ARG A 96 -2.37 15.50 17.09
C ARG A 96 -3.21 14.21 17.11
N ARG A 97 -4.50 14.30 16.75
CA ARG A 97 -5.21 13.09 16.32
C ARG A 97 -4.44 12.50 15.15
N PHE A 98 -4.12 11.22 15.23
CA PHE A 98 -3.37 10.51 14.18
C PHE A 98 -4.05 10.65 12.81
N TYR A 99 -5.40 10.72 12.82
CA TYR A 99 -6.22 11.12 11.68
C TYR A 99 -7.23 12.16 12.12
N ASN A 100 -7.44 13.19 11.30
CA ASN A 100 -8.63 14.05 11.43
C ASN A 100 -9.88 13.32 10.86
N ASP A 101 -11.07 13.90 11.03
CA ASP A 101 -12.32 13.24 10.64
C ASP A 101 -12.37 12.90 9.13
N GLU A 102 -11.86 13.80 8.28
CA GLU A 102 -11.74 13.58 6.82
C GLU A 102 -10.79 12.42 6.49
N GLN A 103 -9.62 12.37 7.14
CA GLN A 103 -8.65 11.29 6.99
C GLN A 103 -9.19 9.95 7.51
N GLU A 104 -9.94 9.96 8.60
CA GLU A 104 -10.59 8.75 9.12
C GLU A 104 -11.62 8.20 8.12
N GLU A 105 -12.38 9.07 7.46
CA GLU A 105 -13.29 8.69 6.39
C GLU A 105 -12.54 8.08 5.19
N HIS A 106 -11.43 8.70 4.75
CA HIS A 106 -10.61 8.14 3.67
C HIS A 106 -9.97 6.80 4.06
N LEU A 107 -9.59 6.62 5.32
CA LEU A 107 -9.08 5.33 5.79
C LEU A 107 -10.18 4.25 5.79
N LYS A 108 -11.42 4.63 6.10
CA LYS A 108 -12.59 3.73 5.99
C LYS A 108 -12.89 3.38 4.53
N SER A 109 -12.80 4.33 3.60
CA SER A 109 -13.06 4.06 2.17
C SER A 109 -12.05 3.07 1.57
N LEU A 110 -10.79 3.08 2.03
CA LEU A 110 -9.78 2.07 1.66
C LEU A 110 -10.16 0.66 2.14
N LYS A 111 -10.77 0.54 3.31
CA LYS A 111 -11.27 -0.73 3.86
C LYS A 111 -12.44 -1.27 3.04
N GLU A 112 -13.36 -0.41 2.61
CA GLU A 112 -14.47 -0.80 1.75
C GLU A 112 -13.99 -1.30 0.38
N CYS A 113 -12.97 -0.66 -0.20
CA CYS A 113 -12.35 -1.10 -1.47
C CYS A 113 -11.75 -2.52 -1.40
N ARG A 114 -11.43 -3.02 -0.20
CA ARG A 114 -10.89 -4.37 0.05
C ARG A 114 -11.98 -5.45 0.04
N ASP A 115 -13.16 -5.16 0.58
CA ASP A 115 -14.16 -6.18 0.92
C ASP A 115 -15.11 -6.55 -0.26
N ASN A 116 -14.89 -5.99 -1.45
CA ASN A 116 -15.73 -6.22 -2.64
C ASN A 116 -15.46 -7.54 -3.40
N SER A 117 -14.87 -8.54 -2.74
CA SER A 117 -14.54 -9.83 -3.35
C SER A 117 -15.73 -10.75 -3.58
N ALA A 118 -16.95 -10.39 -3.12
CA ALA A 118 -18.06 -11.35 -3.11
C ALA A 118 -18.84 -11.42 -4.43
N HIS A 119 -19.22 -10.32 -5.10
CA HIS A 119 -19.97 -10.40 -6.37
C HIS A 119 -19.74 -9.16 -7.27
N PRO A 120 -19.30 -9.33 -8.53
CA PRO A 120 -18.70 -8.26 -9.31
C PRO A 120 -19.72 -7.55 -10.21
N ASN A 121 -19.73 -6.23 -10.15
CA ASN A 121 -19.87 -5.49 -11.40
C ASN A 121 -18.48 -5.56 -12.08
N PRO A 122 -18.32 -6.26 -13.21
CA PRO A 122 -17.02 -6.47 -13.87
C PRO A 122 -16.37 -5.18 -14.41
N TYR A 123 -17.07 -4.04 -14.28
CA TYR A 123 -16.58 -2.71 -14.63
C TYR A 123 -16.32 -1.82 -13.40
N TRP A 124 -16.57 -2.33 -12.19
CA TRP A 124 -16.42 -1.53 -10.99
C TRP A 124 -14.95 -1.43 -10.62
N ILE A 125 -14.37 -0.33 -11.08
CA ILE A 125 -13.14 0.22 -10.58
C ILE A 125 -13.55 1.36 -9.66
N PRO A 126 -13.06 1.44 -8.41
CA PRO A 126 -13.36 2.55 -7.52
C PRO A 126 -12.73 3.85 -8.05
N VAL A 127 -13.40 4.49 -9.01
CA VAL A 127 -13.02 5.81 -9.56
C VAL A 127 -12.94 6.85 -8.43
N LYS A 128 -13.75 6.67 -7.37
CA LYS A 128 -13.68 7.47 -6.13
C LYS A 128 -12.28 7.42 -5.50
N PHE A 129 -11.63 6.25 -5.44
CA PHE A 129 -10.26 6.13 -4.93
C PHE A 129 -9.27 6.94 -5.76
N LEU A 130 -9.37 6.89 -7.10
CA LEU A 130 -8.51 7.70 -7.97
C LEU A 130 -8.80 9.20 -7.84
N GLY A 131 -10.06 9.58 -7.67
CA GLY A 131 -10.47 10.96 -7.39
C GLY A 131 -9.96 11.48 -6.04
N GLU A 132 -9.79 10.60 -5.05
CA GLU A 132 -9.30 10.88 -3.70
C GLU A 132 -7.80 10.60 -3.52
N ALA A 133 -7.06 10.37 -4.61
CA ALA A 133 -5.65 9.99 -4.58
C ALA A 133 -4.79 10.94 -3.70
N LYS A 134 -5.01 12.25 -3.80
CA LYS A 134 -4.31 13.24 -2.97
C LYS A 134 -4.57 13.06 -1.47
N ASN A 135 -5.76 12.65 -1.09
CA ASN A 135 -6.14 12.44 0.31
C ASN A 135 -5.50 11.15 0.84
N HIS A 136 -5.44 10.10 0.01
CA HIS A 136 -4.72 8.87 0.33
C HIS A 136 -3.20 9.09 0.48
N LEU A 137 -2.60 9.93 -0.37
CA LEU A 137 -1.22 10.37 -0.20
C LEU A 137 -1.04 11.17 1.11
N GLY A 138 -2.00 12.05 1.42
CA GLY A 138 -2.05 12.78 2.69
C GLY A 138 -2.06 11.85 3.91
N LEU A 139 -2.81 10.73 3.87
CA LEU A 139 -2.78 9.71 4.92
C LEU A 139 -1.39 9.12 5.12
N ILE A 140 -0.73 8.71 4.03
CA ILE A 140 0.61 8.12 4.07
C ILE A 140 1.60 9.10 4.67
N LYS A 141 1.61 10.35 4.20
CA LYS A 141 2.50 11.40 4.69
C LYS A 141 2.27 11.71 6.16
N ASN A 142 1.02 11.75 6.61
CA ASN A 142 0.69 11.97 8.01
C ASN A 142 1.21 10.82 8.90
N ALA A 143 1.00 9.57 8.47
CA ALA A 143 1.51 8.41 9.19
C ALA A 143 3.05 8.40 9.30
N ILE A 144 3.76 8.80 8.23
CA ILE A 144 5.22 8.96 8.24
C ILE A 144 5.61 10.02 9.28
N GLN A 145 5.01 11.20 9.22
CA GLN A 145 5.32 12.32 10.11
C GLN A 145 5.12 11.93 11.59
N HIS A 146 4.01 11.25 11.90
CA HIS A 146 3.72 10.82 13.27
C HIS A 146 4.73 9.79 13.78
N LEU A 147 5.08 8.77 12.98
CA LEU A 147 6.08 7.79 13.40
C LEU A 147 7.49 8.38 13.50
N ASP A 148 7.88 9.27 12.58
CA ASP A 148 9.16 9.99 12.65
C ASP A 148 9.25 10.85 13.93
N SER A 149 8.12 11.43 14.38
CA SER A 149 8.08 12.25 15.61
C SER A 149 8.38 11.48 16.91
N LEU A 150 8.26 10.14 16.90
CA LEU A 150 8.65 9.31 18.04
C LEU A 150 10.17 9.28 18.25
N ASN A 151 10.95 9.59 17.20
CA ASN A 151 12.41 9.63 17.22
C ASN A 151 13.05 8.33 17.77
N LEU A 152 12.45 7.18 17.44
CA LEU A 152 12.89 5.86 17.93
C LEU A 152 13.84 5.14 16.96
N THR A 153 13.93 5.61 15.71
CA THR A 153 14.77 5.06 14.64
C THR A 153 15.46 6.17 13.85
N ASP A 154 16.49 5.82 13.08
CA ASP A 154 17.28 6.75 12.28
C ASP A 154 17.07 6.55 10.76
N GLN A 155 17.34 7.59 9.97
CA GLN A 155 17.12 7.56 8.52
C GLN A 155 17.99 6.53 7.78
N VAL A 156 19.16 6.15 8.32
CA VAL A 156 20.03 5.15 7.68
C VAL A 156 19.39 3.76 7.83
N SER A 157 18.90 3.43 9.02
CA SER A 157 18.17 2.19 9.28
C SER A 157 16.92 2.08 8.40
N ILE A 158 16.14 3.16 8.27
CA ILE A 158 14.96 3.19 7.38
C ILE A 158 15.37 2.94 5.93
N ARG A 159 16.39 3.63 5.40
CA ARG A 159 16.85 3.46 4.01
C ARG A 159 17.34 2.04 3.71
N ARG A 160 18.06 1.43 4.66
CA ARG A 160 18.51 0.02 4.53
C ARG A 160 17.33 -0.94 4.48
N GLU A 161 16.33 -0.69 5.30
CA GLU A 161 15.11 -1.50 5.31
C GLU A 161 14.28 -1.31 4.02
N VAL A 162 14.19 -0.09 3.48
CA VAL A 162 13.60 0.18 2.16
C VAL A 162 14.29 -0.67 1.09
N ALA A 163 15.61 -0.57 0.98
CA ALA A 163 16.39 -1.35 0.00
C ALA A 163 16.28 -2.87 0.21
N SER A 164 16.22 -3.33 1.46
CA SER A 164 15.98 -4.73 1.79
C SER A 164 14.65 -5.22 1.24
N GLN A 165 13.58 -4.44 1.44
CA GLN A 165 12.24 -4.76 0.95
C GLN A 165 12.15 -4.71 -0.58
N ASP A 166 12.82 -3.76 -1.22
CA ASP A 166 12.91 -3.72 -2.70
C ASP A 166 13.60 -4.98 -3.23
N SER A 167 14.76 -5.35 -2.66
CA SER A 167 15.48 -6.55 -3.06
C SER A 167 14.69 -7.85 -2.86
N PHE A 168 13.80 -7.88 -1.86
CA PHE A 168 12.91 -9.01 -1.61
C PHE A 168 11.83 -9.11 -2.69
N ILE A 169 11.27 -7.97 -3.11
CA ILE A 169 10.27 -7.90 -4.17
C ILE A 169 10.89 -8.28 -5.51
N ASP A 170 12.08 -7.78 -5.84
CA ASP A 170 12.76 -8.13 -7.10
C ASP A 170 13.03 -9.64 -7.21
N ARG A 171 13.46 -10.26 -6.10
CA ARG A 171 13.66 -11.71 -6.04
C ARG A 171 12.35 -12.48 -6.21
N LYS A 172 11.27 -12.01 -5.60
CA LYS A 172 9.92 -12.60 -5.76
C LYS A 172 9.43 -12.49 -7.21
N VAL A 173 9.60 -11.34 -7.84
CA VAL A 173 9.22 -11.10 -9.24
C VAL A 173 10.01 -12.03 -10.17
N THR A 174 11.32 -12.12 -9.98
CA THR A 174 12.20 -13.00 -10.77
C THR A 174 11.74 -14.47 -10.64
N SER A 175 11.52 -14.94 -9.41
CA SER A 175 11.06 -16.31 -9.18
C SER A 175 9.71 -16.62 -9.84
N ILE A 176 8.77 -15.67 -9.87
CA ILE A 176 7.49 -15.86 -10.57
C ILE A 176 7.70 -15.92 -12.08
N GLN A 177 8.58 -15.08 -12.62
CA GLN A 177 8.91 -15.07 -14.04
C GLN A 177 9.55 -16.39 -14.48
N ASP A 178 10.46 -16.93 -13.67
CA ASP A 178 11.12 -18.22 -13.93
C ASP A 178 10.08 -19.36 -13.97
N ILE A 179 9.17 -19.42 -12.99
CA ILE A 179 8.07 -20.40 -12.97
C ILE A 179 7.19 -20.27 -14.24
N PHE A 180 6.91 -19.04 -14.67
CA PHE A 180 6.09 -18.81 -15.86
C PHE A 180 6.81 -19.23 -17.15
N ASN A 181 8.12 -19.01 -17.24
CA ASN A 181 8.94 -19.43 -18.37
C ASN A 181 8.99 -20.96 -18.47
N GLU A 182 9.25 -21.65 -17.35
CA GLU A 182 9.23 -23.13 -17.28
C GLU A 182 7.88 -23.71 -17.71
N LEU A 183 6.77 -23.11 -17.25
CA LEU A 183 5.42 -23.52 -17.66
C LEU A 183 5.20 -23.35 -19.18
N ASN A 184 5.67 -22.26 -19.77
CA ASN A 184 5.54 -22.03 -21.21
C ASN A 184 6.38 -23.02 -22.02
N GLU A 185 7.60 -23.33 -21.57
CA GLU A 185 8.44 -24.36 -22.21
C GLU A 185 7.73 -25.72 -22.20
N LEU A 186 7.20 -26.15 -21.06
CA LEU A 186 6.45 -27.41 -20.95
C LEU A 186 5.23 -27.47 -21.86
N LEU A 187 4.47 -26.37 -21.96
CA LEU A 187 3.31 -26.28 -22.85
C LEU A 187 3.71 -26.29 -24.34
N SER A 188 4.84 -25.69 -24.68
CA SER A 188 5.35 -25.68 -26.05
C SER A 188 5.83 -27.06 -26.51
N VAL A 189 6.52 -27.80 -25.63
CA VAL A 189 6.95 -29.19 -25.89
C VAL A 189 5.74 -30.11 -26.06
N LYS A 190 4.69 -29.92 -25.26
CA LYS A 190 3.48 -30.74 -25.36
C LYS A 190 2.73 -30.55 -26.69
N ARG A 191 2.71 -29.31 -27.23
CA ARG A 191 2.12 -29.02 -28.55
C ARG A 191 2.95 -29.49 -29.75
N ALA A 192 4.26 -29.66 -29.58
CA ALA A 192 5.13 -30.19 -30.63
C ALA A 192 5.02 -31.73 -30.77
N ASN A 193 4.44 -32.40 -29.78
CA ASN A 193 4.27 -33.85 -29.72
C ASN A 193 2.81 -34.32 -29.95
N GLU A 194 1.90 -33.40 -30.30
CA GLU A 194 0.52 -33.66 -30.77
C GLU A 194 0.44 -33.45 -32.29
#